data_AF-A0A961B3R9-F1
#
_entry.id   AF-A0A961B3R9-F1
#
_cell.length_a   1.000
_cell.length_b   1.000
_cell.length_c   1.000
_cell.angle_alpha   90.00
_cell.angle_beta   90.00
_cell.angle_gamma   90.00
#
_symmetry.space_group_name_H-M   'P 1'
#
loop_
_entity.id
_entity.type
_entity.pdbx_description
1 polymer ?
#
loop_
_entity_poly.entity_id
_entity_poly.type
_entity_poly.pdbx_seq_one_letter_code
_entity_poly.pdbx_strand_id
1 'polypeptide(L)'
;MKPIPYSQLSIAGYNDVLTDTMVPTRVAPIYRWSPGGGKDPAFVLPPFETGHGGVTGTVVKSETDLADLPITLFADGDLDFTPAPDHALWLDADRTPHYDPSGAAEKALRAAAIGFCDQAKRSLARNRLKEAYDLSAQARAAFGGYLEGYVIAAAVHRLKSDPAKVALMRQLASRFDSESGFESRVSELVRMARPPKSPLANVAKQEPCYPSPNRVSSRKRELAVA
;
A
#
# COMPACT_ATOMS: atom_id res chain seq x y z
N MET A 1 -8.89 -30.51 -21.23
CA MET A 1 -10.30 -30.22 -20.85
C MET A 1 -10.81 -29.12 -21.76
N LYS A 2 -12.05 -29.18 -22.25
CA LYS A 2 -12.61 -28.11 -23.10
C LYS A 2 -12.91 -26.88 -22.24
N PRO A 3 -12.62 -25.64 -22.68
CA PRO A 3 -12.99 -24.44 -21.94
C PRO A 3 -14.50 -24.36 -21.69
N ILE A 4 -14.89 -23.89 -20.50
CA ILE A 4 -16.28 -23.51 -20.22
C ILE A 4 -16.50 -22.13 -20.86
N PRO A 5 -17.40 -21.99 -21.85
CA PRO A 5 -17.60 -20.71 -22.54
C PRO A 5 -18.13 -19.63 -21.59
N TYR A 6 -17.70 -18.39 -21.75
CA TYR A 6 -18.21 -17.26 -20.95
C TYR A 6 -19.73 -17.10 -21.02
N SER A 7 -20.33 -17.45 -22.15
CA SER A 7 -21.80 -17.41 -22.35
C SER A 7 -22.57 -18.40 -21.47
N GLN A 8 -21.90 -19.32 -20.77
CA GLN A 8 -22.49 -20.26 -19.82
C GLN A 8 -22.16 -19.92 -18.37
N LEU A 9 -21.46 -18.81 -18.14
CA LEU A 9 -21.00 -18.37 -16.83
C LEU A 9 -21.77 -17.14 -16.39
N SER A 10 -21.93 -17.02 -15.08
CA SER A 10 -22.28 -15.78 -14.38
C SER A 10 -21.31 -15.59 -13.21
N ILE A 11 -21.05 -14.37 -12.78
CA ILE A 11 -20.20 -14.12 -11.61
C ILE A 11 -21.06 -14.26 -10.35
N ALA A 12 -20.74 -15.23 -9.51
CA ALA A 12 -21.44 -15.49 -8.25
C ALA A 12 -20.75 -14.86 -7.03
N GLY A 13 -19.51 -14.41 -7.18
CA GLY A 13 -18.74 -13.87 -6.07
C GLY A 13 -17.24 -13.81 -6.38
N TYR A 14 -16.42 -13.84 -5.33
CA TYR A 14 -14.97 -13.88 -5.45
C TYR A 14 -14.30 -14.68 -4.34
N ASN A 15 -13.09 -15.13 -4.64
CA ASN A 15 -12.25 -15.95 -3.76
C ASN A 15 -11.42 -15.08 -2.81
N ASP A 16 -12.11 -14.39 -1.91
CA ASP A 16 -11.56 -13.70 -0.75
C ASP A 16 -12.68 -13.46 0.28
N VAL A 17 -12.32 -13.11 1.51
CA VAL A 17 -13.27 -12.70 2.55
C VAL A 17 -13.09 -11.21 2.81
N LEU A 18 -14.18 -10.45 2.69
CA LEU A 18 -14.17 -9.02 3.01
C LEU A 18 -13.71 -8.80 4.46
N THR A 19 -12.70 -7.96 4.62
CA THR A 19 -12.30 -7.43 5.93
C THR A 19 -12.38 -5.91 5.92
N ASP A 20 -12.54 -5.30 7.10
CA ASP A 20 -12.57 -3.84 7.25
C ASP A 20 -11.23 -3.16 6.92
N THR A 21 -10.18 -3.95 6.70
CA THR A 21 -8.84 -3.48 6.35
C THR A 21 -8.48 -3.69 4.88
N MET A 22 -9.42 -4.22 4.06
CA MET A 22 -9.18 -4.36 2.63
C MET A 22 -8.97 -3.00 1.98
N VAL A 23 -7.95 -2.94 1.14
CA VAL A 23 -7.70 -1.82 0.23
C VAL A 23 -8.27 -2.17 -1.14
N PRO A 24 -8.47 -1.18 -2.03
CA PRO A 24 -8.85 -1.46 -3.41
C PRO A 24 -7.94 -2.53 -4.01
N THR A 25 -8.48 -3.61 -4.55
CA THR A 25 -7.67 -4.76 -5.00
C THR A 25 -8.36 -5.55 -6.09
N ARG A 26 -7.58 -6.27 -6.91
CA ARG A 26 -8.13 -7.32 -7.77
C ARG A 26 -8.49 -8.54 -6.93
N VAL A 27 -9.61 -9.18 -7.27
CA VAL A 27 -10.06 -10.42 -6.65
C VAL A 27 -10.36 -11.44 -7.74
N ALA A 28 -10.13 -12.73 -7.45
CA ALA A 28 -10.43 -13.78 -8.41
C ALA A 28 -11.93 -14.07 -8.40
N PRO A 29 -12.64 -13.99 -9.55
CA PRO A 29 -14.07 -14.26 -9.58
C PRO A 29 -14.37 -15.73 -9.32
N ILE A 30 -15.55 -15.97 -8.75
CA ILE A 30 -16.18 -17.28 -8.65
C ILE A 30 -17.29 -17.31 -9.67
N TYR A 31 -17.25 -18.25 -10.59
CA TYR A 31 -18.29 -18.36 -11.60
C TYR A 31 -19.33 -19.41 -11.21
N ARG A 32 -20.59 -19.08 -11.44
CA ARG A 32 -21.68 -20.04 -11.48
C ARG A 32 -21.82 -20.53 -12.93
N TRP A 33 -21.79 -21.84 -13.10
CA TRP A 33 -21.90 -22.54 -14.37
C TRP A 33 -23.15 -23.42 -14.37
N SER A 34 -24.06 -23.13 -15.30
CA SER A 34 -25.29 -23.90 -15.50
C SER A 34 -25.30 -24.47 -16.91
N PRO A 35 -24.71 -25.65 -17.15
CA PRO A 35 -24.72 -26.26 -18.48
C PRO A 35 -26.18 -26.54 -18.90
N GLY A 36 -26.65 -25.82 -19.92
CA GLY A 36 -27.99 -26.02 -20.47
C GLY A 36 -29.16 -25.53 -19.61
N GLY A 37 -28.93 -24.61 -18.65
CA GLY A 37 -30.00 -24.04 -17.82
C GLY A 37 -30.59 -25.00 -16.78
N GLY A 38 -29.82 -26.02 -16.38
CA GLY A 38 -30.21 -26.95 -15.32
C GLY A 38 -30.43 -26.28 -13.96
N LYS A 39 -31.21 -26.95 -13.10
CA LYS A 39 -31.60 -26.46 -11.76
C LYS A 39 -30.47 -26.49 -10.73
N ASP A 40 -29.43 -27.29 -10.97
CA ASP A 40 -28.30 -27.47 -10.05
C ASP A 40 -27.05 -26.82 -10.65
N PRO A 41 -26.78 -25.53 -10.36
CA PRO A 41 -25.58 -24.88 -10.85
C PRO A 41 -24.33 -25.47 -10.18
N ALA A 42 -23.25 -25.55 -10.96
CA ALA A 42 -21.92 -25.85 -10.45
C ALA A 42 -21.11 -24.56 -10.31
N PHE A 43 -20.14 -24.54 -9.41
CA PHE A 43 -19.29 -23.37 -9.17
C PHE A 43 -17.87 -23.64 -9.61
N VAL A 44 -17.31 -22.73 -10.40
CA VAL A 44 -15.93 -22.77 -10.90
C VAL A 44 -15.09 -21.84 -10.03
N LEU A 45 -14.13 -22.43 -9.33
CA LEU A 45 -13.26 -21.72 -8.40
C LEU A 45 -11.84 -21.59 -8.96
N PRO A 46 -11.11 -20.52 -8.58
CA PRO A 46 -9.68 -20.41 -8.88
C PRO A 46 -8.86 -21.51 -8.16
N PRO A 47 -7.65 -21.85 -8.66
CA PRO A 47 -7.01 -21.27 -9.83
C PRO A 47 -7.64 -21.79 -11.14
N PHE A 48 -7.86 -20.87 -12.06
CA PHE A 48 -8.25 -21.14 -13.43
C PHE A 48 -7.48 -20.21 -14.37
N GLU A 49 -7.40 -20.60 -15.63
CA GLU A 49 -6.92 -19.80 -16.73
C GLU A 49 -8.11 -19.21 -17.48
N THR A 50 -7.97 -17.97 -17.92
CA THR A 50 -8.92 -17.28 -18.79
C THR A 50 -8.31 -17.16 -20.18
N GLY A 51 -9.07 -17.49 -21.21
CA GLY A 51 -8.58 -17.45 -22.58
C GLY A 51 -9.44 -18.26 -23.55
N HIS A 52 -9.20 -18.08 -24.85
CA HIS A 52 -9.87 -18.85 -25.91
C HIS A 52 -11.42 -18.86 -25.82
N GLY A 53 -12.02 -17.76 -25.34
CA GLY A 53 -13.47 -17.61 -25.20
C GLY A 53 -14.09 -18.28 -23.97
N GLY A 54 -13.28 -18.70 -22.98
CA GLY A 54 -13.80 -19.31 -21.76
C GLY A 54 -12.79 -19.44 -20.63
N VAL A 55 -13.13 -20.31 -19.69
CA VAL A 55 -12.34 -20.61 -18.49
C VAL A 55 -11.86 -22.07 -18.52
N THR A 56 -10.59 -22.31 -18.19
CA THR A 56 -9.95 -23.64 -18.15
C THR A 56 -9.19 -23.88 -16.85
N GLY A 57 -9.09 -25.14 -16.40
CA GLY A 57 -8.53 -25.47 -15.09
C GLY A 57 -9.60 -25.25 -14.02
N THR A 58 -10.10 -26.32 -13.40
CA THR A 58 -11.34 -26.21 -12.63
C THR A 58 -11.31 -27.07 -11.38
N VAL A 59 -11.41 -26.43 -10.22
CA VAL A 59 -12.12 -27.00 -9.09
C VAL A 59 -13.60 -26.66 -9.32
N VAL A 60 -14.37 -27.66 -9.70
CA VAL A 60 -15.84 -27.54 -9.81
C VAL A 60 -16.44 -28.04 -8.50
N LYS A 61 -17.27 -27.22 -7.87
CA LYS A 61 -17.92 -27.52 -6.59
C LYS A 61 -19.42 -27.37 -6.70
N SER A 62 -20.14 -28.17 -5.92
CA SER A 62 -21.57 -27.94 -5.67
C SER A 62 -21.74 -26.76 -4.71
N GLU A 63 -22.96 -26.23 -4.61
CA GLU A 63 -23.28 -25.18 -3.64
C GLU A 63 -22.96 -25.60 -2.19
N THR A 64 -23.26 -26.85 -1.84
CA THR A 64 -22.96 -27.39 -0.51
C THR A 64 -21.47 -27.43 -0.19
N ASP A 65 -20.60 -27.55 -1.19
CA ASP A 65 -19.15 -27.56 -1.00
C ASP A 65 -18.57 -26.16 -0.74
N LEU A 66 -19.37 -25.10 -0.88
CA LEU A 66 -18.94 -23.71 -0.73
C LEU A 66 -18.97 -23.20 0.71
N ALA A 67 -19.80 -23.79 1.57
CA ALA A 67 -20.11 -23.25 2.90
C ALA A 67 -18.87 -23.03 3.78
N ASP A 68 -17.86 -23.88 3.66
CA ASP A 68 -16.64 -23.84 4.46
C ASP A 68 -15.46 -23.15 3.75
N LEU A 69 -15.68 -22.58 2.57
CA LEU A 69 -14.62 -21.94 1.80
C LEU A 69 -14.50 -20.45 2.16
N PRO A 70 -13.27 -19.89 2.19
CA PRO A 70 -13.03 -18.47 2.43
C PRO A 70 -13.36 -17.64 1.18
N ILE A 71 -14.65 -17.60 0.83
CA ILE A 71 -15.16 -16.92 -0.36
C ILE A 71 -16.26 -15.94 0.04
N THR A 72 -16.51 -14.95 -0.81
CA THR A 72 -17.64 -14.05 -0.69
C THR A 72 -18.56 -14.26 -1.88
N LEU A 73 -19.80 -14.69 -1.62
CA LEU A 73 -20.85 -14.79 -2.63
C LEU A 73 -21.68 -13.51 -2.64
N PHE A 74 -22.08 -13.08 -3.84
CA PHE A 74 -23.05 -12.02 -4.01
C PHE A 74 -24.44 -12.54 -3.66
N ALA A 75 -25.30 -11.68 -3.10
CA ALA A 75 -26.70 -12.06 -2.97
C ALA A 75 -27.32 -12.18 -4.37
N ASP A 76 -28.22 -13.14 -4.55
CA ASP A 76 -28.83 -13.40 -5.85
C ASP A 76 -29.58 -12.15 -6.35
N GLY A 77 -29.19 -11.66 -7.52
CA GLY A 77 -29.80 -10.49 -8.16
C GLY A 77 -29.21 -9.13 -7.77
N ASP A 78 -28.24 -9.08 -6.85
CA ASP A 78 -27.62 -7.80 -6.44
C ASP A 78 -26.68 -7.24 -7.51
N LEU A 79 -26.03 -8.11 -8.30
CA LEU A 79 -25.02 -7.73 -9.28
C LEU A 79 -25.17 -8.57 -10.55
N ASP A 80 -25.39 -7.90 -11.68
CA ASP A 80 -25.49 -8.54 -13.00
C ASP A 80 -24.21 -8.29 -13.82
N PHE A 81 -23.12 -8.92 -13.39
CA PHE A 81 -21.88 -8.90 -14.17
C PHE A 81 -21.94 -9.98 -15.25
N THR A 82 -21.90 -9.56 -16.51
CA THR A 82 -21.73 -10.45 -17.65
C THR A 82 -20.26 -10.85 -17.77
N PRO A 83 -19.87 -12.13 -17.58
CA PRO A 83 -18.49 -12.56 -17.75
C PRO A 83 -17.99 -12.30 -19.16
N ALA A 84 -16.79 -11.73 -19.26
CA ALA A 84 -16.19 -11.36 -20.53
C ALA A 84 -14.68 -11.63 -20.52
N PRO A 85 -14.07 -11.92 -21.68
CA PRO A 85 -12.63 -12.00 -21.79
C PRO A 85 -11.99 -10.66 -21.42
N ASP A 86 -10.75 -10.72 -20.93
CA ASP A 86 -9.94 -9.55 -20.57
C ASP A 86 -10.61 -8.60 -19.57
N HIS A 87 -11.58 -9.06 -18.78
CA HIS A 87 -12.15 -8.29 -17.68
C HIS A 87 -11.59 -8.77 -16.33
N ALA A 88 -11.52 -7.86 -15.38
CA ALA A 88 -11.07 -8.12 -14.03
C ALA A 88 -12.16 -7.74 -13.03
N LEU A 89 -12.41 -8.65 -12.09
CA LEU A 89 -13.18 -8.34 -10.89
C LEU A 89 -12.25 -7.64 -9.89
N TRP A 90 -12.67 -6.50 -9.37
CA TRP A 90 -11.90 -5.73 -8.39
C TRP A 90 -12.84 -5.04 -7.39
N LEU A 91 -12.31 -4.73 -6.22
CA LEU A 91 -13.01 -4.01 -5.17
C LEU A 91 -12.44 -2.59 -5.08
N ASP A 92 -13.30 -1.59 -4.92
CA ASP A 92 -12.88 -0.22 -4.66
C ASP A 92 -12.64 0.06 -3.17
N ALA A 93 -12.50 1.34 -2.81
CA ALA A 93 -12.22 1.75 -1.43
C ALA A 93 -13.42 1.56 -0.50
N ASP A 94 -14.64 1.57 -1.05
CA ASP A 94 -15.88 1.32 -0.33
C ASP A 94 -16.21 -0.17 -0.28
N ARG A 95 -15.34 -1.02 -0.84
CA ARG A 95 -15.49 -2.48 -1.00
C ARG A 95 -16.64 -2.84 -1.95
N THR A 96 -17.00 -1.92 -2.83
CA THR A 96 -17.96 -2.19 -3.90
C THR A 96 -17.25 -3.00 -4.99
N PRO A 97 -17.83 -4.13 -5.42
CA PRO A 97 -17.28 -4.90 -6.52
C PRO A 97 -17.55 -4.22 -7.87
N HIS A 98 -16.56 -4.31 -8.75
CA HIS A 98 -16.58 -3.80 -10.11
C HIS A 98 -16.05 -4.88 -11.05
N TYR A 99 -16.65 -5.01 -12.23
CA TYR A 99 -16.19 -5.92 -13.28
C TYR A 99 -15.96 -5.17 -14.58
N ASP A 100 -14.71 -4.77 -14.79
CA ASP A 100 -14.33 -3.86 -15.87
C ASP A 100 -13.28 -4.50 -16.79
N PRO A 101 -13.09 -3.96 -18.01
CA PRO A 101 -11.93 -4.28 -18.82
C PRO A 101 -10.64 -4.15 -17.99
N SER A 102 -9.72 -5.11 -18.12
CA SER A 102 -8.57 -5.25 -17.23
C SER A 102 -7.71 -3.99 -17.16
N GLY A 103 -7.58 -3.27 -18.28
CA GLY A 103 -6.88 -1.98 -18.33
C GLY A 103 -7.58 -0.85 -17.58
N ALA A 104 -8.92 -0.85 -17.53
CA ALA A 104 -9.68 0.11 -16.74
C ALA A 104 -9.56 -0.19 -15.23
N ALA A 105 -9.71 -1.46 -14.84
CA ALA A 105 -9.46 -1.91 -13.46
C ALA A 105 -8.02 -1.58 -13.02
N GLU A 106 -7.03 -1.82 -13.88
CA GLU A 106 -5.63 -1.47 -13.62
C GLU A 106 -5.46 0.03 -13.36
N LYS A 107 -6.06 0.86 -14.21
CA LYS A 107 -6.01 2.32 -14.09
C LYS A 107 -6.63 2.79 -12.77
N ALA A 108 -7.76 2.22 -12.36
CA ALA A 108 -8.42 2.55 -11.11
C ALA A 108 -7.56 2.18 -9.88
N LEU A 109 -7.04 0.95 -9.85
CA LEU A 109 -6.19 0.47 -8.76
C LEU A 109 -4.86 1.22 -8.69
N ARG A 110 -4.28 1.56 -9.83
CA ARG A 110 -3.09 2.41 -9.90
C ARG A 110 -3.38 3.81 -9.35
N ALA A 111 -4.54 4.40 -9.66
CA ALA A 111 -4.94 5.69 -9.11
C ALA A 111 -5.08 5.64 -7.58
N ALA A 112 -5.68 4.58 -7.04
CA ALA A 112 -5.74 4.36 -5.58
C ALA A 112 -4.33 4.25 -4.96
N ALA A 113 -3.43 3.46 -5.56
CA ALA A 113 -2.05 3.32 -5.10
C ALA A 113 -1.28 4.66 -5.11
N ILE A 114 -1.48 5.49 -6.14
CA ILE A 114 -0.93 6.86 -6.19
C ILE A 114 -1.45 7.68 -5.00
N GLY A 115 -2.76 7.66 -4.74
CA GLY A 115 -3.38 8.35 -3.62
C GLY A 115 -2.80 7.95 -2.26
N PHE A 116 -2.56 6.65 -2.04
CA PHE A 116 -1.90 6.15 -0.83
C PHE A 116 -0.43 6.60 -0.74
N CYS A 117 0.33 6.56 -1.83
CA CYS A 117 1.71 7.05 -1.85
C CYS A 117 1.81 8.54 -1.54
N ASP A 118 0.90 9.36 -2.06
CA ASP A 118 0.87 10.80 -1.77
C ASP A 118 0.58 11.06 -0.28
N GLN A 119 -0.35 10.31 0.31
CA GLN A 119 -0.59 10.35 1.75
C GLN A 119 0.65 9.90 2.53
N ALA A 120 1.29 8.81 2.13
CA ALA A 120 2.48 8.27 2.79
C ALA A 120 3.64 9.27 2.77
N LYS A 121 3.88 9.95 1.65
CA LYS A 121 4.89 11.02 1.52
C LYS A 121 4.59 12.19 2.46
N ARG A 122 3.33 12.60 2.59
CA ARG A 122 2.91 13.65 3.55
C ARG A 122 3.13 13.21 5.00
N SER A 123 2.81 11.97 5.35
CA SER A 123 3.08 11.43 6.69
C SER A 123 4.58 11.32 6.98
N LEU A 124 5.37 10.91 5.98
CA LEU A 124 6.82 10.84 6.07
C LEU A 124 7.43 12.23 6.33
N ALA A 125 6.99 13.27 5.59
CA ALA A 125 7.43 14.65 5.80
C ALA A 125 7.09 15.19 7.20
N ARG A 126 6.07 14.63 7.87
CA ARG A 126 5.68 14.96 9.25
C ARG A 126 6.31 14.03 10.29
N ASN A 127 7.32 13.23 9.91
CA ASN A 127 7.98 12.23 10.74
C ASN A 127 7.03 11.17 11.34
N ARG A 128 5.87 10.91 10.72
CA ARG A 128 4.91 9.87 11.13
C ARG A 128 5.26 8.55 10.47
N LEU A 129 6.36 7.94 10.91
CA LEU A 129 6.98 6.79 10.23
C LEU A 129 6.09 5.54 10.17
N LYS A 130 5.28 5.28 11.20
CA LYS A 130 4.35 4.13 11.19
C LYS A 130 3.26 4.32 10.14
N GLU A 131 2.59 5.46 10.16
CA GLU A 131 1.53 5.82 9.21
C GLU A 131 2.05 5.82 7.76
N ALA A 132 3.23 6.40 7.52
CA ALA A 132 3.85 6.37 6.19
C ALA A 132 4.14 4.94 5.71
N TYR A 133 4.58 4.05 6.61
CA TYR A 133 4.80 2.65 6.26
C TYR A 133 3.48 1.92 5.95
N ASP A 134 2.46 2.09 6.79
CA ASP A 134 1.16 1.44 6.61
C ASP A 134 0.52 1.89 5.28
N LEU A 135 0.52 3.19 4.97
CA LEU A 135 0.05 3.72 3.69
C LEU A 135 0.86 3.20 2.49
N SER A 136 2.18 3.04 2.63
CA SER A 136 3.02 2.45 1.58
C SER A 136 2.72 0.96 1.37
N ALA A 137 2.29 0.24 2.41
CA ALA A 137 1.82 -1.14 2.31
C ALA A 137 0.47 -1.20 1.59
N GLN A 138 -0.45 -0.30 1.93
CA GLN A 138 -1.74 -0.16 1.23
C GLN A 138 -1.56 0.14 -0.26
N ALA A 139 -0.63 1.04 -0.63
CA ALA A 139 -0.31 1.32 -2.03
C ALA A 139 0.17 0.08 -2.79
N ARG A 140 1.05 -0.73 -2.18
CA ARG A 140 1.58 -1.96 -2.80
C ARG A 140 0.54 -3.07 -2.89
N ALA A 141 -0.35 -3.16 -1.90
CA ALA A 141 -1.47 -4.09 -1.93
C ALA A 141 -2.47 -3.69 -3.02
N ALA A 142 -2.77 -2.40 -3.16
CA ALA A 142 -3.69 -1.93 -4.19
C ALA A 142 -3.14 -2.09 -5.61
N PHE A 143 -1.86 -1.75 -5.81
CA PHE A 143 -1.20 -1.97 -7.10
C PHE A 143 0.28 -2.29 -6.91
N GLY A 144 0.60 -3.58 -6.87
CA GLY A 144 1.98 -4.08 -6.73
C GLY A 144 2.91 -3.75 -7.90
N GLY A 145 2.37 -3.20 -8.98
CA GLY A 145 3.09 -2.63 -10.12
C GLY A 145 3.68 -1.23 -9.87
N TYR A 146 3.32 -0.57 -8.76
CA TYR A 146 3.75 0.80 -8.49
C TYR A 146 5.03 0.86 -7.65
N LEU A 147 6.13 1.24 -8.30
CA LEU A 147 7.46 1.39 -7.70
C LEU A 147 7.46 2.23 -6.41
N GLU A 148 6.71 3.34 -6.41
CA GLU A 148 6.81 4.36 -5.36
C GLU A 148 6.46 3.83 -3.96
N GLY A 149 5.57 2.85 -3.86
CA GLY A 149 5.24 2.19 -2.58
C GLY A 149 6.46 1.50 -1.96
N TYR A 150 7.31 0.88 -2.77
CA TYR A 150 8.55 0.24 -2.31
C TYR A 150 9.61 1.27 -1.90
N VAL A 151 9.73 2.36 -2.66
CA VAL A 151 10.67 3.46 -2.36
C VAL A 151 10.34 4.10 -1.02
N ILE A 152 9.05 4.39 -0.75
CA ILE A 152 8.62 4.98 0.52
C ILE A 152 8.87 4.02 1.70
N ALA A 153 8.54 2.74 1.54
CA ALA A 153 8.81 1.72 2.57
C ALA A 153 10.31 1.62 2.89
N ALA A 154 11.16 1.62 1.85
CA ALA A 154 12.62 1.63 2.01
C ALA A 154 13.11 2.91 2.71
N ALA A 155 12.59 4.08 2.37
CA ALA A 155 12.92 5.32 3.06
C ALA A 155 12.56 5.28 4.55
N VAL A 156 11.39 4.73 4.90
CA VAL A 156 11.00 4.52 6.31
C VAL A 156 11.97 3.57 7.01
N HIS A 157 12.34 2.45 6.39
CA HIS A 157 13.30 1.50 6.99
C HIS A 157 14.70 2.10 7.14
N ARG A 158 15.16 2.92 6.19
CA ARG A 158 16.42 3.66 6.29
C ARG A 158 16.39 4.65 7.45
N LEU A 159 15.28 5.36 7.68
CA LEU A 159 15.11 6.25 8.83
C LEU A 159 15.10 5.50 10.17
N LYS A 160 14.66 4.23 10.17
CA LYS A 160 14.68 3.30 11.31
C LYS A 160 15.99 2.51 11.45
N SER A 161 16.99 2.77 10.59
CA SER A 161 18.27 2.05 10.57
C SER A 161 18.13 0.53 10.39
N ASP A 162 17.20 0.09 9.52
CA ASP A 162 16.96 -1.33 9.21
C ASP A 162 17.44 -1.66 7.77
N PRO A 163 18.74 -1.94 7.56
CA PRO A 163 19.30 -2.14 6.22
C PRO A 163 18.79 -3.41 5.54
N ALA A 164 18.44 -4.45 6.31
CA ALA A 164 17.91 -5.70 5.77
C ALA A 164 16.57 -5.48 5.05
N LYS A 165 15.67 -4.69 5.66
CA LYS A 165 14.39 -4.36 5.02
C LYS A 165 14.53 -3.39 3.86
N VAL A 166 15.52 -2.50 3.88
CA VAL A 166 15.85 -1.67 2.70
C VAL A 166 16.27 -2.56 1.52
N ALA A 167 17.17 -3.53 1.76
CA ALA A 167 17.61 -4.47 0.73
C ALA A 167 16.44 -5.31 0.17
N LEU A 168 15.53 -5.77 1.04
CA LEU A 168 14.32 -6.48 0.62
C LEU A 168 13.42 -5.62 -0.27
N MET A 169 13.12 -4.37 0.13
CA MET A 169 12.28 -3.48 -0.67
C MET A 169 12.90 -3.22 -2.05
N ARG A 170 14.22 -3.03 -2.10
CA ARG A 170 14.97 -2.89 -3.35
C ARG A 170 14.88 -4.14 -4.22
N GLN A 171 15.03 -5.33 -3.65
CA GLN A 171 14.90 -6.59 -4.37
C GLN A 171 13.50 -6.75 -4.98
N LEU A 172 12.45 -6.44 -4.22
CA LEU A 172 11.06 -6.49 -4.71
C LEU A 172 10.80 -5.44 -5.81
N ALA A 173 11.50 -4.31 -5.77
CA ALA A 173 11.40 -3.23 -6.75
C ALA A 173 12.27 -3.43 -8.01
N SER A 174 13.17 -4.43 -8.03
CA SER A 174 14.18 -4.61 -9.09
C SER A 174 13.61 -4.78 -10.50
N ARG A 175 12.36 -5.23 -10.63
CA ARG A 175 11.66 -5.34 -11.91
C ARG A 175 11.14 -4.00 -12.47
N PHE A 176 11.19 -2.93 -11.68
CA PHE A 176 10.60 -1.63 -12.01
C PHE A 176 11.62 -0.51 -12.15
N ASP A 177 12.79 -0.62 -11.51
CA ASP A 177 13.84 0.39 -11.55
C ASP A 177 15.22 -0.24 -11.40
N SER A 178 16.25 0.50 -11.80
CA SER A 178 17.63 0.12 -11.51
C SER A 178 17.96 0.32 -10.04
N GLU A 179 19.01 -0.35 -9.55
CA GLU A 179 19.50 -0.15 -8.18
C GLU A 179 19.85 1.32 -7.91
N SER A 180 20.52 1.98 -8.85
CA SER A 180 20.89 3.40 -8.71
C SER A 180 19.67 4.33 -8.73
N GLY A 181 18.68 4.06 -9.58
CA GLY A 181 17.43 4.81 -9.65
C GLY A 181 16.63 4.71 -8.35
N PHE A 182 16.48 3.48 -7.84
CA PHE A 182 15.82 3.20 -6.57
C PHE A 182 16.50 3.94 -5.41
N GLU A 183 17.82 3.81 -5.29
CA GLU A 183 18.60 4.44 -4.21
C GLU A 183 18.56 5.97 -4.24
N SER A 184 18.56 6.56 -5.43
CA SER A 184 18.42 8.00 -5.62
C SER A 184 17.09 8.51 -5.03
N ARG A 185 15.98 7.86 -5.39
CA ARG A 185 14.63 8.22 -4.89
C ARG A 185 14.49 8.01 -3.38
N VAL A 186 15.02 6.90 -2.85
CA VAL A 186 15.01 6.65 -1.39
C VAL A 186 15.76 7.75 -0.65
N SER A 187 16.94 8.13 -1.15
CA SER A 187 17.77 9.17 -0.54
C SER A 187 17.09 10.54 -0.56
N GLU A 188 16.38 10.87 -1.64
CA GLU A 188 15.57 12.07 -1.73
C GLU A 188 14.47 12.12 -0.65
N LEU A 189 13.69 11.04 -0.49
CA LEU A 189 12.64 10.98 0.53
C LEU A 189 13.19 11.07 1.96
N VAL A 190 14.33 10.42 2.23
CA VAL A 190 15.01 10.51 3.54
C VAL A 190 15.46 11.94 3.83
N ARG A 191 16.01 12.64 2.83
CA ARG A 191 16.41 14.05 2.94
C ARG A 191 15.21 14.94 3.22
N MET A 192 14.07 14.71 2.57
CA MET A 192 12.84 15.47 2.84
C MET A 192 12.30 15.25 4.25
N ALA A 193 12.41 14.02 4.78
CA ALA A 193 11.95 13.66 6.13
C ALA A 193 12.84 14.19 7.25
N ARG A 194 14.13 14.44 6.96
CA ARG A 194 15.11 15.04 7.89
C ARG A 194 15.52 16.41 7.37
N PRO A 195 14.70 17.46 7.52
CA PRO A 195 15.15 18.80 7.16
C PRO A 195 16.45 19.13 7.92
N PRO A 196 17.38 19.87 7.29
CA PRO A 196 18.64 20.21 7.92
C PRO A 196 18.38 20.86 9.27
N LYS A 197 19.10 20.43 10.30
CA LYS A 197 19.13 21.13 11.58
C LYS A 197 19.52 22.58 11.27
N SER A 198 18.63 23.53 11.52
CA SER A 198 18.92 24.94 11.31
C SER A 198 20.21 25.31 12.07
N PRO A 199 21.21 25.93 11.42
CA PRO A 199 22.44 26.37 12.09
C PRO A 199 22.16 27.39 13.21
N LEU A 200 20.96 27.99 13.26
CA LEU A 200 20.56 28.92 14.31
C LEU A 200 20.24 28.25 15.67
N ALA A 201 20.04 26.92 15.70
CA ALA A 201 19.78 26.22 16.96
C ALA A 201 21.04 26.04 17.84
N ASN A 202 22.24 26.23 17.29
CA ASN A 202 23.50 26.11 18.03
C ASN A 202 24.04 27.45 18.57
N VAL A 203 23.46 28.59 18.21
CA VAL A 203 23.92 29.91 18.70
C VAL A 203 23.36 30.22 20.11
N ALA A 204 22.26 29.60 20.51
CA ALA A 204 21.62 29.85 21.81
C ALA A 204 22.26 29.16 23.03
N LYS A 205 23.45 28.53 22.88
CA LYS A 205 24.18 27.87 23.99
C LYS A 205 25.55 28.48 24.30
N GLN A 206 25.91 29.63 23.71
CA GLN A 206 27.03 30.42 24.20
C GLN A 206 26.47 31.53 25.09
N GLU A 207 26.39 31.26 26.40
CA GLU A 207 26.28 32.33 27.38
C GLU A 207 27.47 33.30 27.18
N PRO A 208 27.24 34.61 27.02
CA PRO A 208 28.33 35.56 27.01
C PRO A 208 28.96 35.57 28.41
N CYS A 209 30.19 35.06 28.49
CA CYS A 209 31.05 35.18 29.66
C CYS A 209 31.41 36.67 29.83
N TYR A 210 30.60 37.42 30.57
CA TYR A 210 30.96 38.78 30.98
C TYR A 210 31.98 38.71 32.13
N PRO A 211 33.14 39.38 32.02
CA PRO A 211 34.04 39.53 33.15
C PRO A 211 33.40 40.43 34.21
N SER A 212 33.27 39.89 35.42
CA SER A 212 32.72 40.56 36.59
C SER A 212 33.60 41.76 36.99
N PRO A 213 33.08 42.98 37.16
CA PRO A 213 33.88 44.13 37.56
C PRO A 213 34.23 44.10 39.06
N ASN A 214 35.53 44.11 39.31
CA ASN A 214 36.26 44.37 40.55
C ASN A 214 35.47 44.97 41.73
N ARG A 215 35.44 44.25 42.86
CA ARG A 215 35.24 44.81 44.20
C ARG A 215 36.48 45.62 44.61
N VAL A 216 36.36 46.94 44.61
CA VAL A 216 37.34 47.84 45.23
C VAL A 216 37.21 47.73 46.75
N SER A 217 38.30 47.31 47.40
CA SER A 217 38.47 47.24 48.85
C SER A 217 38.80 48.63 49.41
N SER A 218 37.86 49.23 50.13
CA SER A 218 38.06 50.51 50.83
C SER A 218 38.66 50.27 52.21
N ARG A 219 39.99 50.27 52.33
CA ARG A 219 40.68 50.44 53.62
C ARG A 219 40.55 51.89 54.09
N LYS A 220 39.83 52.12 55.19
CA LYS A 220 39.87 53.38 55.95
C LYS A 220 41.24 53.53 56.61
N ARG A 221 41.91 54.67 56.36
CA ARG A 221 43.06 55.16 57.12
C ARG A 221 42.55 55.82 58.40
N GLU A 222 43.11 55.40 59.53
CA GLU A 222 43.07 56.15 60.79
C GLU A 222 43.98 57.39 60.67
N LEU A 223 43.44 58.52 61.12
CA LEU A 223 44.18 59.77 61.34
C LEU A 223 44.70 59.77 62.78
N ALA A 224 46.00 60.02 62.94
CA ALA A 224 46.60 60.46 64.18
C ALA A 224 47.30 61.81 63.90
N VAL A 225 46.78 62.90 64.46
CA VAL A 225 47.50 64.16 64.72
C VAL A 225 46.86 64.84 65.93
N ALA A 226 47.53 64.72 67.09
CA ALA A 226 47.76 65.73 68.13
C ALA A 226 48.10 65.01 69.45
#